data_AF-A0A735LPJ7-F1
#
_entry.id   AF-A0A735LPJ7-F1
#
_cell.length_a   1.000
_cell.length_b   1.000
_cell.length_c   1.000
_cell.angle_alpha   90.00
_cell.angle_beta   90.00
_cell.angle_gamma   90.00
#
_symmetry.space_group_name_H-M   'P 1'
#
loop_
_entity.id
_entity.type
_entity.pdbx_description
1 polymer ?
#
loop_
_entity_poly.entity_id
_entity_poly.type
_entity_poly.pdbx_seq_one_letter_code
_entity_poly.pdbx_strand_id
1 'polypeptide(L)'
;MKKFKGTPGPWSGKDVRICRQDRAGLQLGFIMTHDENRVAECEANAHLIAASPDLLEALQLAEKAMAEGRNVTYPEWYGVINKARAAISKALGEE
;
A
#
# COMPACT_ATOMS: atom_id res chain seq x y z
N MET A 1 8.34 -8.95 10.41
CA MET A 1 7.35 -8.29 9.53
C MET A 1 6.37 -9.34 9.03
N LYS A 2 5.08 -9.01 8.98
CA LYS A 2 4.08 -9.90 8.36
C LYS A 2 4.31 -9.97 6.85
N LYS A 3 4.03 -11.12 6.25
CA LYS A 3 4.21 -11.33 4.81
C LYS A 3 2.99 -10.79 4.06
N PHE A 4 3.23 -9.92 3.08
CA PHE A 4 2.19 -9.49 2.13
C PHE A 4 1.71 -10.69 1.31
N LYS A 5 0.40 -10.89 1.23
CA LYS A 5 -0.23 -12.04 0.55
C LYS A 5 -0.61 -11.77 -0.90
N GLY A 6 -0.53 -10.51 -1.33
CA GLY A 6 -0.82 -10.12 -2.70
C GLY A 6 0.33 -10.43 -3.67
N THR A 7 0.19 -9.97 -4.90
CA THR A 7 1.16 -10.15 -5.98
C THR A 7 2.44 -9.38 -5.65
N PRO A 8 3.61 -10.05 -5.54
CA PRO A 8 4.86 -9.32 -5.39
C PRO A 8 5.15 -8.48 -6.65
N GLY A 9 5.60 -7.24 -6.43
CA GLY A 9 6.13 -6.41 -7.51
C GLY A 9 7.45 -6.97 -8.09
N PRO A 10 7.86 -6.54 -9.30
CA PRO A 10 7.14 -5.65 -10.22
C PRO A 10 5.93 -6.33 -10.87
N TRP A 11 4.89 -5.55 -11.16
CA TRP A 11 3.63 -6.05 -11.73
C TRP A 11 3.58 -6.04 -13.27
N SER A 12 4.74 -6.09 -13.92
CA SER A 12 4.87 -6.13 -15.39
C SER A 12 4.98 -7.56 -15.92
N GLY A 13 4.32 -7.87 -17.04
CA GLY A 13 4.56 -9.11 -17.81
C GLY A 13 4.01 -10.41 -17.21
N LYS A 14 3.22 -10.34 -16.13
CA LYS A 14 2.38 -11.46 -15.67
C LYS A 14 0.97 -11.31 -16.26
N ASP A 15 0.19 -12.40 -16.30
CA ASP A 15 -1.27 -12.38 -16.55
C ASP A 15 -2.03 -11.72 -15.38
N VAL A 16 -1.62 -10.50 -15.06
CA VAL A 16 -2.26 -9.60 -14.13
C VAL A 16 -2.60 -8.39 -14.99
N ARG A 17 -3.88 -8.28 -15.37
CA ARG A 17 -4.36 -7.16 -16.18
C ARG A 17 -4.44 -5.91 -15.31
N ILE A 18 -3.28 -5.32 -15.03
CA ILE A 18 -3.20 -3.97 -14.47
C ILE A 18 -3.13 -3.04 -15.66
N CYS A 19 -4.14 -2.19 -15.79
CA CYS A 19 -4.17 -1.04 -16.71
C CYS A 19 -4.22 -1.36 -18.23
N ARG A 20 -5.44 -1.41 -18.78
CA ARG A 20 -5.78 -1.03 -20.17
C ARG A 20 -7.27 -0.63 -20.17
N GLN A 21 -7.75 0.45 -20.80
CA GLN A 21 -7.36 1.00 -22.09
C GLN A 21 -7.90 2.44 -22.30
N ASP A 22 -7.35 3.08 -23.33
CA ASP A 22 -7.78 4.19 -24.19
C ASP A 22 -8.88 5.22 -23.79
N ARG A 23 -8.59 6.47 -24.25
CA ARG A 23 -9.48 7.62 -24.50
C ARG A 23 -9.88 8.59 -23.38
N ALA A 24 -9.72 8.31 -22.08
CA ALA A 24 -10.09 9.28 -21.04
C ALA A 24 -8.99 9.66 -20.01
N GLY A 25 -7.78 9.11 -20.13
CA GLY A 25 -6.58 9.63 -19.45
C GLY A 25 -6.44 9.41 -17.94
N LEU A 26 -7.44 8.86 -17.24
CA LEU A 26 -7.33 8.53 -15.80
C LEU A 26 -7.67 7.04 -15.57
N GLN A 27 -6.81 6.31 -14.86
CA GLN A 27 -7.01 4.91 -14.48
C GLN A 27 -6.80 4.72 -12.98
N LEU A 28 -7.74 4.03 -12.33
CA LEU A 28 -7.56 3.41 -11.01
C LEU A 28 -7.37 1.91 -11.26
N GLY A 29 -6.34 1.30 -10.68
CA GLY A 29 -6.00 -0.11 -10.95
C GLY A 29 -7.12 -1.06 -10.54
N PHE A 30 -7.66 -1.82 -11.50
CA PHE A 30 -8.62 -2.89 -11.22
C PHE A 30 -7.90 -4.23 -11.14
N ILE A 31 -8.29 -5.05 -10.17
CA ILE A 31 -7.78 -6.42 -10.05
C ILE A 31 -8.92 -7.34 -10.45
N MET A 32 -8.77 -7.93 -11.64
CA MET A 32 -9.77 -8.80 -12.22
C MET A 32 -9.15 -10.18 -12.41
N THR A 33 -9.75 -11.19 -11.79
CA THR A 33 -9.43 -12.60 -12.02
C THR A 33 -10.72 -13.36 -12.29
N HIS A 34 -10.68 -14.31 -13.22
CA HIS A 34 -11.74 -15.31 -13.39
C HIS A 34 -11.37 -16.63 -12.69
N ASP A 35 -10.18 -16.69 -12.09
CA ASP A 35 -9.70 -17.81 -11.30
C ASP A 35 -10.05 -17.59 -9.83
N GLU A 36 -10.97 -18.41 -9.32
CA GLU A 36 -11.43 -18.38 -7.92
C GLU A 36 -10.27 -18.59 -6.94
N ASN A 37 -9.21 -19.31 -7.33
CA ASN A 37 -8.05 -19.53 -6.48
C ASN A 37 -7.23 -18.26 -6.24
N ARG A 38 -7.49 -17.19 -6.99
CA ARG A 38 -6.79 -15.90 -6.91
C ARG A 38 -7.59 -14.81 -6.22
N VAL A 39 -8.80 -15.10 -5.73
CA VAL A 39 -9.65 -14.09 -5.05
C VAL A 39 -8.93 -13.49 -3.84
N ALA A 40 -8.36 -14.33 -2.96
CA ALA A 40 -7.63 -13.86 -1.79
C ALA A 40 -6.36 -13.04 -2.14
N GLU A 41 -5.68 -13.36 -3.24
CA GLU A 41 -4.57 -12.56 -3.77
C GLU A 41 -5.07 -11.19 -4.24
N CYS A 42 -6.24 -11.16 -4.89
CA CYS A 42 -6.85 -9.93 -5.38
C CYS A 42 -7.32 -9.03 -4.24
N GLU A 43 -7.95 -9.58 -3.21
CA GLU A 43 -8.32 -8.87 -1.99
C GLU A 43 -7.09 -8.25 -1.30
N ALA A 44 -6.02 -9.02 -1.11
CA ALA A 44 -4.79 -8.51 -0.52
C ALA A 44 -4.18 -7.35 -1.32
N ASN A 45 -4.21 -7.42 -2.64
CA ASN A 45 -3.76 -6.31 -3.48
C ASN A 45 -4.71 -5.11 -3.44
N ALA A 46 -6.02 -5.32 -3.32
CA ALA A 46 -6.99 -4.23 -3.18
C ALA A 46 -6.78 -3.46 -1.86
N HIS A 47 -6.49 -4.15 -0.77
CA HIS A 47 -6.10 -3.53 0.50
C HIS A 47 -4.85 -2.65 0.35
N LEU A 48 -3.81 -3.13 -0.35
CA LEU A 48 -2.61 -2.34 -0.63
C LEU A 48 -2.91 -1.07 -1.45
N ILE A 49 -3.74 -1.18 -2.48
CA ILE A 49 -4.15 -0.02 -3.30
C ILE A 49 -4.96 0.97 -2.46
N ALA A 50 -5.92 0.49 -1.68
CA ALA A 50 -6.75 1.34 -0.81
C ALA A 50 -5.93 2.04 0.29
N ALA A 51 -4.87 1.41 0.78
CA ALA A 51 -3.96 1.98 1.77
C ALA A 51 -2.90 2.91 1.16
N SER A 52 -2.79 3.02 -0.17
CA SER A 52 -1.70 3.76 -0.83
C SER A 52 -1.60 5.24 -0.40
N PRO A 53 -2.71 6.00 -0.23
CA PRO A 53 -2.63 7.36 0.30
C PRO A 53 -2.04 7.43 1.72
N ASP A 54 -2.51 6.55 2.61
CA ASP A 54 -2.08 6.52 4.02
C ASP A 54 -0.62 6.06 4.14
N LEU A 55 -0.21 5.11 3.29
CA LEU A 55 1.18 4.66 3.18
C LEU A 55 2.11 5.78 2.71
N LEU A 56 1.69 6.58 1.72
CA LEU A 56 2.47 7.72 1.23
C LEU A 56 2.62 8.78 2.32
N GLU A 57 1.53 9.14 3.00
CA GLU A 57 1.56 10.10 4.10
C GLU A 57 2.48 9.61 5.24
N ALA A 58 2.31 8.35 5.66
CA ALA A 58 3.12 7.76 6.73
C ALA A 58 4.61 7.73 6.36
N LEU A 59 4.95 7.46 5.10
CA LEU A 59 6.33 7.45 4.63
C LEU A 59 6.94 8.86 4.60
N GLN A 60 6.19 9.87 4.17
CA GLN A 60 6.64 11.27 4.19
C GLN A 60 6.90 11.76 5.62
N LEU A 61 6.02 11.41 6.57
CA LEU A 61 6.21 11.72 7.98
C LEU A 61 7.42 10.99 8.58
N ALA A 62 7.62 9.73 8.21
CA ALA A 62 8.78 8.95 8.64
C ALA A 62 10.09 9.55 8.08
N GLU A 63 10.11 9.93 6.81
CA GLU A 63 11.27 10.56 6.15
C GLU A 63 11.65 11.87 6.85
N LYS A 64 10.67 12.75 7.07
CA LYS A 64 10.85 13.99 7.85
C LYS A 64 11.43 13.72 9.24
N ALA A 65 10.84 12.79 9.98
CA ALA A 65 11.29 12.48 11.33
C ALA A 65 12.70 11.87 11.36
N MET A 66 13.05 11.03 10.38
CA MET A 66 14.40 10.48 10.24
C MET A 66 15.44 11.56 9.90
N ALA A 67 15.06 12.54 9.07
CA ALA A 67 15.93 13.67 8.72
C ALA A 67 16.17 14.63 9.91
N GLU A 68 15.14 14.89 10.72
CA GLU A 68 15.24 15.74 11.92
C GLU A 68 16.00 15.04 13.06
N GLY A 69 16.00 13.71 13.10
CA GLY A 69 16.81 12.90 14.01
C GLY A 69 16.56 13.24 15.47
N ARG A 70 17.61 13.71 16.17
CA ARG A 70 17.52 14.06 17.61
C ARG A 70 16.62 15.28 17.90
N ASN A 71 16.22 16.04 16.87
CA ASN A 71 15.36 17.20 17.02
C ASN A 71 13.87 16.83 17.08
N VAL A 72 13.51 15.57 16.80
CA VAL A 72 12.13 15.09 16.89
C VAL A 72 11.77 14.84 18.35
N THR A 73 10.66 15.42 18.81
CA THR A 73 10.16 15.16 20.16
C THR A 73 9.57 13.74 20.26
N TYR A 74 9.59 13.15 21.47
CA TYR A 74 9.00 11.83 21.67
C TYR A 74 7.52 11.73 21.22
N PRO A 75 6.63 12.71 21.50
CA PRO A 75 5.26 12.67 21.00
C PRO A 75 5.16 12.66 19.48
N GLU A 76 5.98 13.44 18.77
CA GLU A 76 6.01 13.46 17.30
C GLU A 76 6.48 12.11 16.76
N TRP A 77 7.58 11.59 17.30
CA TRP A 77 8.11 10.29 16.94
C TRP A 77 7.09 9.16 17.15
N TYR A 78 6.40 9.18 18.29
CA TYR A 78 5.34 8.22 18.60
C TYR A 78 4.14 8.33 17.64
N GLY A 79 3.75 9.55 17.28
CA GLY A 79 2.72 9.81 16.28
C GLY A 79 3.06 9.24 14.91
N VAL A 80 4.30 9.44 14.45
CA VAL A 80 4.82 8.88 13.20
C VAL A 80 4.74 7.35 13.21
N ILE A 81 5.19 6.70 14.30
CA ILE A 81 5.14 5.24 14.44
C ILE A 81 3.69 4.73 14.36
N ASN A 82 2.75 5.39 15.01
CA ASN A 82 1.35 4.97 15.01
C ASN A 82 0.70 5.11 13.63
N LYS A 83 0.97 6.21 12.91
CA LYS A 83 0.51 6.36 11.53
C LYS A 83 1.09 5.28 10.61
N ALA A 84 2.37 4.97 10.75
CA ALA A 84 3.00 3.88 10.00
C ALA A 84 2.33 2.52 10.30
N ARG A 85 2.09 2.22 11.58
CA ARG A 85 1.41 0.98 11.99
C ARG A 85 0.01 0.88 11.42
N ALA A 86 -0.78 1.95 11.48
CA ALA A 86 -2.14 1.99 10.94
C ALA A 86 -2.15 1.76 9.41
N ALA A 87 -1.31 2.50 8.67
CA ALA A 87 -1.21 2.36 7.22
C ALA A 87 -0.76 0.94 6.80
N ILE A 88 0.19 0.34 7.53
CA ILE A 88 0.62 -1.05 7.29
C ILE A 88 -0.51 -2.05 7.61
N SER A 89 -1.26 -1.85 8.70
CA SER A 89 -2.39 -2.70 9.08
C SER A 89 -3.46 -2.72 7.98
N LYS A 90 -3.83 -1.52 7.50
CA LYS A 90 -4.77 -1.35 6.39
C LYS A 90 -4.27 -2.02 5.11
N ALA A 91 -2.99 -1.83 4.76
CA ALA A 91 -2.38 -2.44 3.58
C ALA A 91 -2.33 -3.98 3.63
N LEU A 92 -2.34 -4.56 4.83
CA LEU A 92 -2.39 -6.01 5.06
C LEU A 92 -3.82 -6.55 5.19
N GLY A 93 -4.85 -5.68 5.19
CA GLY A 93 -6.25 -6.07 5.36
C GLY A 93 -6.61 -6.46 6.80
N GLU A 94 -5.97 -5.85 7.79
CA GLU A 94 -6.15 -6.16 9.22
C GLU A 94 -6.93 -5.08 9.98
N GLU A 95 -7.47 -4.10 9.24
CA GLU A 95 -8.31 -2.99 9.75
C GLU A 95 -9.80 -3.33 9.67
#